data_AF-A0A2W6ZQA3-F1
#
_entry.id   AF-A0A2W6ZQA3-F1
#
_cell.length_a   1.000
_cell.length_b   1.000
_cell.length_c   1.000
_cell.angle_alpha   90.00
_cell.angle_beta   90.00
_cell.angle_gamma   90.00
#
_symmetry.space_group_name_H-M   'P 1'
#
loop_
_entity.id
_entity.type
_entity.pdbx_description
1 polymer ?
#
loop_
_entity_poly.entity_id
_entity_poly.type
_entity_poly.pdbx_seq_one_letter_code
_entity_poly.pdbx_strand_id
1 'polypeptide(L)'
;MIAQRSTRSELDRFRILYEKTAMDHAEETRLLTTLHSLLSVTVKVKHFPWQTVGAYPTLLELIFHKHTVPDQQSMGIGRKMHQAINSNNLNLLDLPDLIYATRNWTIHGVLLSSSFRGTSKKFKLWIDTANHALARTLEGSSSFLLSAL
;
A
#
# COMPACT_ATOMS: atom_id res chain seq x y z
N MET A 1 -33.37 -17.49 -13.68
CA MET A 1 -32.31 -17.50 -12.65
C MET A 1 -31.29 -16.43 -13.00
N ILE A 2 -31.27 -15.33 -12.27
CA ILE A 2 -30.27 -14.27 -12.44
C ILE A 2 -28.98 -14.78 -11.80
N ALA A 3 -27.94 -14.99 -12.61
CA ALA A 3 -26.64 -15.43 -12.12
C ALA A 3 -26.11 -14.41 -11.10
N GLN A 4 -25.74 -14.90 -9.91
CA GLN A 4 -25.06 -14.13 -8.88
C GLN A 4 -23.83 -13.42 -9.48
N ARG A 5 -23.84 -12.08 -9.50
CA ARG A 5 -22.63 -11.29 -9.71
C ARG A 5 -21.64 -11.66 -8.60
N SER A 6 -20.54 -12.34 -8.94
CA SER A 6 -19.45 -12.57 -7.98
C SER A 6 -19.05 -11.23 -7.37
N THR A 7 -19.18 -11.07 -6.06
CA THR A 7 -18.76 -9.88 -5.33
C THR A 7 -17.24 -9.78 -5.34
N ARG A 8 -16.66 -9.27 -6.44
CA ARG A 8 -15.23 -8.91 -6.51
C ARG A 8 -14.94 -7.88 -5.41
N SER A 9 -13.88 -8.10 -4.64
CA SER A 9 -13.47 -7.22 -3.55
C SER A 9 -13.19 -5.81 -4.07
N GLU A 10 -13.19 -4.79 -3.20
CA GLU A 10 -12.89 -3.43 -3.63
C GLU A 10 -11.49 -3.32 -4.25
N LEU A 11 -10.51 -4.05 -3.70
CA LEU A 11 -9.17 -4.18 -4.27
C LEU A 11 -9.20 -4.82 -5.66
N ASP A 12 -10.02 -5.85 -5.89
CA ASP A 12 -10.15 -6.46 -7.23
C ASP A 12 -10.76 -5.47 -8.24
N ARG A 13 -11.71 -4.64 -7.80
CA ARG A 13 -12.27 -3.58 -8.66
C ARG A 13 -11.22 -2.51 -8.96
N PHE A 14 -10.43 -2.13 -7.97
CA PHE A 14 -9.32 -1.19 -8.17
C PHE A 14 -8.27 -1.74 -9.14
N ARG A 15 -7.95 -3.04 -9.08
CA ARG A 15 -7.04 -3.69 -10.02
C ARG A 15 -7.50 -3.60 -11.47
N ILE A 16 -8.79 -3.75 -11.73
CA ILE A 16 -9.36 -3.58 -13.08
C ILE A 16 -9.10 -2.16 -13.60
N LEU A 17 -9.19 -1.14 -12.75
CA LEU A 17 -8.86 0.25 -13.13
C LEU A 17 -7.35 0.42 -13.33
N TYR A 18 -6.55 -0.16 -12.44
CA TYR A 18 -5.09 -0.13 -12.54
C TYR A 18 -4.57 -0.77 -13.82
N GLU A 19 -5.15 -1.87 -14.29
CA GLU A 19 -4.81 -2.51 -15.57
C GLU A 19 -5.03 -1.60 -16.78
N LYS A 20 -5.77 -0.50 -16.63
CA LYS A 20 -5.99 0.52 -17.67
C LYS A 20 -5.07 1.73 -17.52
N THR A 21 -4.09 1.67 -16.61
CA THR A 21 -3.11 2.74 -16.42
C THR A 21 -2.31 3.00 -17.70
N ALA A 22 -1.90 4.25 -17.91
CA ALA A 22 -0.95 4.63 -18.96
C ALA A 22 0.52 4.48 -18.53
N MET A 23 0.76 3.85 -17.38
CA MET A 23 2.07 3.65 -16.79
C MET A 23 2.84 2.55 -17.52
N ASP A 24 4.06 2.85 -17.95
CA ASP A 24 4.96 1.83 -18.48
C ASP A 24 5.63 1.04 -17.34
N HIS A 25 6.23 -0.10 -17.70
CA HIS A 25 6.85 -1.00 -16.74
C HIS A 25 8.04 -0.36 -15.98
N ALA A 26 8.77 0.56 -16.62
CA ALA A 26 9.91 1.22 -15.98
C ALA A 26 9.44 2.23 -14.93
N GLU A 27 8.39 2.98 -15.23
CA GLU A 27 7.72 3.89 -14.30
C GLU A 27 7.16 3.11 -13.11
N GLU A 28 6.42 2.02 -13.36
CA GLU A 28 5.86 1.16 -12.31
C GLU A 28 6.96 0.62 -11.39
N THR A 29 8.02 0.06 -11.97
CA THR A 29 9.16 -0.49 -11.22
C THR A 29 9.82 0.58 -10.35
N ARG A 30 10.01 1.79 -10.87
CA ARG A 30 10.61 2.92 -10.13
C ARG A 30 9.75 3.33 -8.93
N LEU A 31 8.43 3.46 -9.12
CA LEU A 31 7.49 3.81 -8.05
C LEU A 31 7.47 2.72 -6.98
N LEU A 32 7.35 1.46 -7.41
CA LEU A 32 7.32 0.31 -6.50
C LEU A 32 8.62 0.19 -5.69
N THR A 33 9.77 0.32 -6.35
CA THR A 33 11.10 0.31 -5.70
C THR A 33 11.20 1.41 -4.66
N THR A 34 10.70 2.62 -4.95
CA THR A 34 10.70 3.74 -4.00
C THR A 34 9.86 3.42 -2.76
N LEU A 35 8.65 2.89 -2.95
CA LEU A 35 7.77 2.52 -1.84
C LEU A 35 8.35 1.38 -1.00
N HIS A 36 8.87 0.33 -1.63
CA HIS A 36 9.53 -0.79 -0.94
C HIS A 36 10.76 -0.34 -0.16
N SER A 37 11.56 0.56 -0.73
CA SER A 37 12.74 1.13 -0.05
C SER A 37 12.35 1.92 1.20
N LEU A 38 11.21 2.61 1.19
CA LEU A 38 10.70 3.29 2.38
C LEU A 38 10.18 2.30 3.42
N LEU A 39 9.43 1.28 2.99
CA LEU A 39 8.83 0.28 3.86
C LEU A 39 9.86 -0.62 4.56
N SER A 40 11.01 -0.86 3.94
CA SER A 40 12.10 -1.64 4.51
C SER A 40 12.95 -0.90 5.54
N VAL A 41 12.76 0.42 5.71
CA VAL A 41 13.51 1.20 6.69
C VAL A 41 13.22 0.68 8.10
N THR A 42 14.26 0.22 8.80
CA THR A 42 14.16 -0.17 10.21
C THR A 42 13.88 1.04 11.09
N VAL A 43 12.90 0.93 11.98
CA VAL A 43 12.54 1.98 12.93
C VAL A 43 13.21 1.69 14.27
N LYS A 44 14.20 2.53 14.62
CA LYS A 44 14.92 2.42 15.90
C LYS A 44 14.13 3.08 17.01
N VAL A 45 13.38 2.28 17.77
CA VAL A 45 12.61 2.75 18.92
C VAL A 45 12.83 1.81 20.11
N LYS A 46 12.72 2.34 21.32
CA LYS A 46 13.11 1.61 22.55
C LYS A 46 12.32 0.33 22.77
N HIS A 47 11.02 0.33 22.48
CA HIS A 47 10.14 -0.80 22.74
C HIS A 47 8.85 -0.72 21.91
N PHE A 48 8.39 -1.87 21.41
CA PHE A 48 7.04 -2.07 20.88
C PHE A 48 6.42 -3.30 21.53
N PRO A 49 5.11 -3.30 21.83
CA PRO A 49 4.45 -4.38 22.57
C PRO A 49 4.36 -5.70 21.79
N TRP A 50 4.54 -5.67 20.46
CA TRP A 50 4.52 -6.85 19.59
C TRP A 50 5.91 -7.34 19.17
N GLN A 51 6.99 -6.70 19.62
CA GLN A 51 8.37 -7.05 19.25
C GLN A 51 9.19 -7.44 20.47
N THR A 52 10.18 -8.32 20.27
CA THR A 52 11.17 -8.64 21.29
C THR A 52 12.01 -7.40 21.61
N VAL A 53 12.37 -7.22 22.89
CA VAL A 53 13.26 -6.13 23.31
C VAL A 53 14.58 -6.23 22.54
N GLY A 54 14.97 -5.13 21.88
CA GLY A 54 16.18 -5.05 21.05
C GLY A 54 15.96 -5.35 19.56
N ALA A 55 14.79 -5.82 19.15
CA ALA A 55 14.42 -5.95 17.75
C ALA A 55 13.97 -4.59 17.17
N TYR A 56 14.33 -4.31 15.91
CA TYR A 56 13.93 -3.11 15.20
C TYR A 56 12.95 -3.48 14.08
N PRO A 57 11.65 -3.20 14.22
CA PRO A 57 10.70 -3.48 13.16
C PRO A 57 10.96 -2.58 11.95
N THR A 58 10.59 -3.06 10.78
CA THR A 58 10.50 -2.27 9.56
C THR A 58 9.38 -1.22 9.64
N LEU A 59 9.41 -0.26 8.73
CA LEU A 59 8.34 0.73 8.63
C LEU A 59 7.02 0.07 8.21
N LEU A 60 7.07 -0.99 7.38
CA LEU A 60 5.89 -1.78 7.06
C LEU A 60 5.26 -2.39 8.32
N GLU A 61 6.05 -3.04 9.17
CA GLU A 61 5.57 -3.63 10.42
C GLU A 61 4.95 -2.57 11.34
N LEU A 62 5.62 -1.42 11.48
CA LEU A 62 5.10 -0.32 12.27
C LEU A 62 3.74 0.16 11.75
N ILE A 63 3.62 0.36 10.43
CA ILE A 63 2.38 0.83 9.81
C ILE A 63 1.29 -0.24 9.95
N PHE A 64 1.62 -1.51 9.70
CA PHE A 64 0.69 -2.63 9.79
C PHE A 64 0.07 -2.73 11.18
N HIS A 65 0.89 -2.80 12.24
CA HIS A 65 0.40 -2.91 13.61
C HIS A 65 -0.30 -1.64 14.12
N LYS A 66 0.04 -0.47 13.59
CA LYS A 66 -0.57 0.79 14.01
C LYS A 66 -1.90 1.09 13.33
N HIS A 67 -2.05 0.70 12.06
CA HIS A 67 -3.17 1.13 11.20
C HIS A 67 -4.02 -0.02 10.67
N THR A 68 -3.72 -1.27 11.04
CA THR A 68 -4.55 -2.44 10.70
C THR A 68 -5.09 -3.06 11.97
N VAL A 69 -6.40 -2.94 12.17
CA VAL A 69 -7.10 -3.53 13.33
C VAL A 69 -7.04 -5.06 13.29
N PRO A 70 -7.02 -5.76 14.44
CA PRO A 70 -6.72 -7.20 14.50
C PRO A 70 -7.60 -8.10 13.62
N ASP A 71 -8.90 -7.78 13.51
CA ASP A 71 -9.85 -8.47 12.65
C ASP A 71 -9.49 -8.34 11.16
N GLN A 72 -8.95 -7.19 10.74
CA GLN A 72 -8.53 -6.94 9.36
C GLN A 72 -7.14 -7.49 9.02
N GLN A 73 -6.30 -7.81 10.01
CA GLN A 73 -4.95 -8.35 9.78
C GLN A 73 -4.95 -9.70 9.06
N SER A 74 -6.03 -10.48 9.17
CA SER A 74 -6.19 -11.78 8.53
C SER A 74 -6.94 -11.73 7.18
N MET A 75 -7.39 -10.55 6.76
CA MET A 75 -8.29 -10.37 5.61
C MET A 75 -7.69 -9.45 4.54
N GLY A 76 -8.09 -9.67 3.28
CA GLY A 76 -7.81 -8.78 2.15
C GLY A 76 -6.34 -8.33 2.08
N ILE A 77 -6.13 -7.02 2.11
CA ILE A 77 -4.81 -6.38 2.07
C ILE A 77 -3.99 -6.63 3.35
N GLY A 78 -4.65 -6.70 4.52
CA GLY A 78 -3.98 -7.00 5.80
C GLY A 78 -3.31 -8.37 5.78
N ARG A 79 -4.00 -9.39 5.21
CA ARG A 79 -3.41 -10.73 5.02
C ARG A 79 -2.15 -10.71 4.18
N LYS A 80 -2.17 -9.98 3.06
CA LYS A 80 -1.00 -9.87 2.16
C LYS A 80 0.18 -9.19 2.85
N MET A 81 -0.07 -8.12 3.61
CA MET A 81 0.97 -7.44 4.38
C MET A 81 1.55 -8.33 5.46
N HIS A 82 0.70 -9.05 6.18
CA HIS A 82 1.13 -9.98 7.21
C HIS A 82 2.02 -11.09 6.61
N GLN A 83 1.66 -11.60 5.44
CA GLN A 83 2.51 -12.54 4.69
C GLN A 83 3.86 -11.90 4.30
N ALA A 84 3.85 -10.70 3.71
CA ALA A 84 5.06 -9.97 3.33
C ALA A 84 6.01 -9.72 4.50
N ILE A 85 5.46 -9.38 5.68
CA ILE A 85 6.20 -9.21 6.92
C ILE A 85 6.81 -10.54 7.36
N ASN A 86 5.99 -11.59 7.50
CA ASN A 86 6.44 -12.87 8.04
C ASN A 86 7.46 -13.57 7.14
N SER A 87 7.35 -13.40 5.81
CA SER A 87 8.33 -13.94 4.86
C SER A 87 9.49 -12.99 4.56
N ASN A 88 9.51 -11.80 5.18
CA ASN A 88 10.44 -10.72 4.87
C ASN A 88 10.59 -10.47 3.34
N ASN A 89 9.46 -10.48 2.63
CA ASN A 89 9.42 -10.38 1.17
C ASN A 89 8.40 -9.33 0.71
N LEU A 90 8.88 -8.12 0.48
CA LEU A 90 8.05 -7.01 0.00
C LEU A 90 7.52 -7.20 -1.42
N ASN A 91 8.09 -8.11 -2.22
CA ASN A 91 7.60 -8.41 -3.57
C ASN A 91 6.20 -9.05 -3.57
N LEU A 92 5.69 -9.47 -2.40
CA LEU A 92 4.30 -9.90 -2.23
C LEU A 92 3.31 -8.71 -2.27
N LEU A 93 3.80 -7.48 -2.23
CA LEU A 93 3.01 -6.26 -2.30
C LEU A 93 3.34 -5.50 -3.59
N ASP A 94 2.43 -5.56 -4.55
CA ASP A 94 2.54 -4.81 -5.81
C ASP A 94 2.07 -3.36 -5.66
N LEU A 95 2.22 -2.57 -6.72
CA LEU A 95 1.86 -1.16 -6.68
C LEU A 95 0.35 -0.94 -6.40
N PRO A 96 -0.59 -1.72 -6.98
CA PRO A 96 -2.00 -1.65 -6.59
C PRO A 96 -2.26 -1.89 -5.11
N ASP A 97 -1.63 -2.91 -4.52
CA ASP A 97 -1.74 -3.24 -3.11
C ASP A 97 -1.31 -2.06 -2.23
N LEU A 98 -0.20 -1.40 -2.58
CA LEU A 98 0.34 -0.26 -1.82
C LEU A 98 -0.48 1.03 -1.97
N ILE A 99 -1.04 1.30 -3.15
CA ILE A 99 -1.96 2.43 -3.35
C ILE A 99 -3.23 2.22 -2.50
N TYR A 100 -3.80 1.01 -2.59
CA TYR A 100 -5.01 0.65 -1.84
C TYR A 100 -4.79 0.69 -0.32
N ALA A 101 -3.64 0.18 0.13
CA ALA A 101 -3.19 0.29 1.51
C ALA A 101 -3.09 1.74 1.99
N THR A 102 -2.47 2.61 1.17
CA THR A 102 -2.27 4.03 1.49
C THR A 102 -3.60 4.73 1.71
N ARG A 103 -4.63 4.41 0.92
CA ARG A 103 -6.00 4.92 1.12
C ARG A 103 -6.51 4.55 2.51
N ASN A 104 -6.45 3.28 2.88
CA ASN A 104 -6.96 2.82 4.18
C ASN A 104 -6.20 3.46 5.34
N TRP A 105 -4.89 3.65 5.20
CA TRP A 105 -4.06 4.25 6.24
C TRP A 105 -4.19 5.77 6.35
N THR A 106 -4.60 6.47 5.29
CA THR A 106 -4.76 7.93 5.31
C THR A 106 -6.20 8.37 5.62
N ILE A 107 -7.22 7.57 5.28
CA ILE A 107 -8.64 7.92 5.47
C ILE A 107 -9.17 7.60 6.88
N HIS A 108 -8.59 6.62 7.61
CA HIS A 108 -9.12 6.17 8.90
C HIS A 108 -8.51 6.84 10.15
N GLY A 109 -8.04 8.08 10.04
CA GLY A 109 -8.00 9.01 11.18
C GLY A 109 -6.70 9.16 11.96
N VAL A 110 -5.64 8.43 11.61
CA VAL A 110 -4.29 8.73 12.14
C VAL A 110 -3.37 9.03 10.97
N LEU A 111 -2.88 10.27 10.89
CA LEU A 111 -1.94 10.68 9.85
C LEU A 111 -0.77 9.67 9.80
N LEU A 112 -0.66 9.01 8.65
CA LEU A 112 0.41 8.06 8.34
C LEU A 112 1.79 8.68 8.62
N SER A 113 1.91 10.00 8.49
CA SER A 113 3.10 10.81 8.82
C SER A 113 3.73 10.48 10.17
N SER A 114 2.92 10.14 11.17
CA SER A 114 3.39 9.79 12.52
C SER A 114 4.17 8.47 12.59
N SER A 115 4.04 7.60 11.58
CA SER A 115 4.83 6.38 11.41
C SER A 115 6.14 6.66 10.69
N PHE A 116 6.17 7.67 9.82
CA PHE A 116 7.34 8.15 9.09
C PHE A 116 8.23 9.09 9.93
N ARG A 117 8.33 8.87 11.24
CA ARG A 117 9.11 9.73 12.16
C ARG A 117 10.54 9.98 11.63
N GLY A 118 11.03 11.20 11.90
CA GLY A 118 12.30 11.69 11.38
C GLY A 118 12.07 12.82 10.36
N THR A 119 12.76 12.78 9.23
CA THR A 119 12.66 13.84 8.21
C THR A 119 11.29 13.83 7.53
N SER A 120 10.66 15.00 7.44
CA SER A 120 9.42 15.21 6.66
C SER A 120 9.53 14.71 5.22
N LYS A 121 10.75 14.64 4.70
CA LYS A 121 11.11 14.08 3.39
C LYS A 121 10.59 12.66 3.17
N LYS A 122 10.60 11.76 4.18
CA LYS A 122 10.15 10.36 3.97
C LYS A 122 8.65 10.28 3.72
N PHE A 123 7.88 11.00 4.55
CA PHE A 123 6.42 11.07 4.39
C PHE A 123 6.05 11.75 3.08
N LYS A 124 6.74 12.85 2.73
CA LYS A 124 6.53 13.53 1.45
C LYS A 124 6.82 12.59 0.28
N LEU A 125 7.95 11.88 0.30
CA LEU A 125 8.30 10.92 -0.73
C LEU A 125 7.25 9.80 -0.86
N TRP A 126 6.75 9.28 0.27
CA TRP A 126 5.66 8.30 0.27
C TRP A 126 4.40 8.83 -0.41
N ILE A 127 3.88 9.97 0.05
CA ILE A 127 2.60 10.48 -0.41
C ILE A 127 2.68 10.98 -1.85
N ASP A 128 3.80 11.61 -2.25
CA ASP A 128 4.04 12.04 -3.63
C ASP A 128 4.10 10.83 -4.56
N THR A 129 4.79 9.75 -4.16
CA THR A 129 4.90 8.51 -4.96
C THR A 129 3.54 7.82 -5.10
N ALA A 130 2.78 7.70 -4.00
CA ALA A 130 1.46 7.08 -4.01
C ALA A 130 0.44 7.90 -4.84
N ASN A 131 0.45 9.23 -4.69
CA ASN A 131 -0.42 10.13 -5.46
C ASN A 131 -0.06 10.13 -6.94
N HIS A 132 1.23 10.09 -7.29
CA HIS A 132 1.68 9.98 -8.66
C HIS A 132 1.15 8.68 -9.30
N ALA A 133 1.31 7.54 -8.62
CA ALA A 133 0.80 6.26 -9.11
C ALA A 133 -0.74 6.25 -9.27
N LEU A 134 -1.46 6.87 -8.33
CA LEU A 134 -2.90 7.03 -8.40
C LEU A 134 -3.33 7.93 -9.57
N ALA A 135 -2.64 9.05 -9.79
CA ALA A 135 -2.92 9.96 -10.89
C ALA A 135 -2.78 9.25 -12.25
N ARG A 136 -1.71 8.49 -12.46
CA ARG A 136 -1.51 7.69 -13.69
C ARG A 136 -2.61 6.65 -13.90
N THR A 137 -3.06 6.02 -12.81
CA THR A 137 -4.19 5.07 -12.83
C THR A 137 -5.49 5.77 -13.27
N LEU A 138 -5.77 6.96 -12.73
CA LEU A 138 -6.96 7.74 -13.07
C LEU A 138 -6.92 8.28 -14.50
N GLU A 139 -5.77 8.78 -14.95
CA GLU A 139 -5.56 9.22 -16.33
C GLU A 139 -5.83 8.09 -17.32
N GLY A 140 -5.19 6.94 -17.13
CA GLY A 140 -5.37 5.79 -18.02
C GLY A 140 -6.80 5.25 -18.01
N SER A 141 -7.41 5.14 -16.83
CA SER A 141 -8.82 4.75 -16.69
C SER A 141 -9.76 5.71 -17.41
N SER A 142 -9.52 7.02 -17.29
CA SER A 142 -10.31 8.06 -17.96
C SER A 142 -10.18 7.97 -19.49
N SER A 143 -8.94 7.88 -20.00
CA SER A 143 -8.70 7.72 -21.43
C SER A 143 -9.35 6.46 -21.99
N PHE A 144 -9.27 5.33 -21.27
CA PHE A 144 -9.94 4.09 -21.66
C PHE A 144 -11.46 4.26 -21.74
N LEU A 145 -12.08 4.85 -20.71
CA LEU A 145 -13.53 5.08 -20.69
C LEU A 145 -13.98 6.02 -21.82
N LEU A 146 -13.23 7.09 -22.09
CA LEU A 146 -13.54 8.01 -23.19
C LEU A 146 -13.41 7.34 -24.57
N SER A 147 -12.47 6.40 -24.74
CA SER A 147 -12.31 5.66 -26.00
C SER A 147 -13.36 4.58 -26.22
N ALA A 148 -14.10 4.19 -25.17
CA ALA A 148 -15.13 3.16 -25.21
C ALA A 148 -16.55 3.72 -25.42
N LEU A 149 -16.69 5.05 -25.47
CA LEU A 149 -17.92 5.79 -25.77
C LEU A 149 -17.99 6.15 -27.26
#